data_AF-A0A8B9ALC1-F1
#
_entry.id   AF-A0A8B9ALC1-F1
#
_cell.length_a   1.000
_cell.length_b   1.000
_cell.length_c   1.000
_cell.angle_alpha   90.00
_cell.angle_beta   90.00
_cell.angle_gamma   90.00
#
_symmetry.space_group_name_H-M   'P 1'
#
loop_
_entity.id
_entity.type
_entity.pdbx_description
1 polymer ?
#
loop_
_entity_poly.entity_id
_entity_poly.type
_entity_poly.pdbx_seq_one_letter_code
_entity_poly.pdbx_strand_id
1 'polypeptide(L)'
;MEACTPSSPTVRNTSPKAWINEFHYSNKGKDQNEFIEIVVGPSTDAASLKLILYNGSNGRMYRSLSLSDNEAFSVSKSGSGFLIYTAFIPIQNGPADGIALLSGRDGKTV
;
A
#
# COMPACT_ATOMS: atom_id res chain seq x y z
N MET A 1 48.56 -10.19 10.25
CA MET A 1 47.22 -10.78 10.43
C MET A 1 46.24 -9.62 10.45
N GLU A 2 45.59 -9.33 9.32
CA GLU A 2 44.56 -8.28 9.28
C GLU A 2 43.24 -8.89 9.75
N ALA A 3 42.65 -8.28 10.78
CA ALA A 3 41.33 -8.66 11.26
C ALA A 3 40.28 -8.02 10.35
N CYS A 4 39.55 -8.85 9.60
CA CYS A 4 38.34 -8.45 8.88
C CYS A 4 37.23 -8.21 9.91
N THR A 5 36.95 -6.95 10.24
CA THR A 5 35.76 -6.61 11.04
C THR A 5 34.52 -6.70 10.16
N PRO A 6 33.50 -7.52 10.49
CA PRO A 6 32.25 -7.47 9.76
C PRO A 6 31.53 -6.16 10.07
N SER A 7 31.29 -5.34 9.04
CA SER A 7 30.37 -4.20 9.16
C SER A 7 28.96 -4.76 9.32
N SER A 8 28.36 -4.58 10.49
CA SER A 8 26.93 -4.88 10.70
C SER A 8 26.11 -4.19 9.62
N PRO A 9 25.19 -4.90 8.92
CA PRO A 9 24.29 -4.24 8.00
C PRO A 9 23.45 -3.25 8.80
N THR A 10 23.64 -1.96 8.54
CA THR A 10 22.72 -0.93 9.01
C THR A 10 21.40 -1.21 8.32
N VAL A 11 20.49 -1.92 9.00
CA VAL A 11 19.08 -1.96 8.60
C VAL A 11 18.59 -0.53 8.78
N ARG A 12 18.65 0.27 7.71
CA ARG A 12 18.00 1.56 7.70
C ARG A 12 16.53 1.25 7.88
N ASN A 13 16.00 1.54 9.06
CA ASN A 13 14.58 1.51 9.31
C ASN A 13 13.99 2.74 8.62
N THR A 14 14.02 2.72 7.28
CA THR A 14 13.24 3.62 6.46
C THR A 14 11.83 3.10 6.56
N SER A 15 11.09 3.54 7.59
CA SER A 15 9.64 3.42 7.55
C SER A 15 9.21 3.87 6.16
N PRO A 16 8.44 3.06 5.41
CA PRO A 16 7.98 3.44 4.09
C PRO A 16 7.34 4.81 4.20
N LYS A 17 7.73 5.75 3.35
CA LYS A 17 7.04 7.03 3.28
C LYS A 17 5.77 6.85 2.46
N ALA A 18 4.90 5.94 2.90
CA ALA A 18 3.67 5.61 2.19
C ALA A 18 2.47 5.64 3.13
N TRP A 19 1.35 6.17 2.63
CA TRP A 19 0.10 6.27 3.39
C TRP A 19 -1.09 6.27 2.43
N ILE A 20 -2.25 5.85 2.94
CA ILE A 20 -3.53 6.04 2.26
C ILE A 20 -3.87 7.53 2.34
N ASN A 21 -3.98 8.19 1.19
CA ASN A 21 -4.20 9.63 1.11
C ASN A 21 -5.68 9.97 1.02
N GLU A 22 -6.40 9.30 0.12
CA GLU A 22 -7.83 9.53 -0.12
C GLU A 22 -8.53 8.22 -0.47
N PHE A 23 -9.83 8.14 -0.22
CA PHE A 23 -10.66 7.03 -0.67
C PHE A 23 -12.12 7.47 -0.83
N HIS A 24 -12.82 6.84 -1.78
CA HIS A 24 -14.25 6.97 -1.96
C HIS A 24 -14.90 5.62 -1.65
N TYR A 25 -15.53 5.53 -0.46
CA TYR A 25 -16.06 4.27 0.06
C TYR A 25 -17.51 4.02 -0.35
N SER A 26 -18.43 4.96 -0.04
CA SER A 26 -19.86 4.78 -0.32
C SER A 26 -20.44 5.95 -1.08
N ASN A 27 -21.34 5.66 -2.01
CA ASN A 27 -22.21 6.67 -2.62
C ASN A 27 -23.60 6.66 -1.98
N LYS A 28 -24.33 7.77 -2.14
CA LYS A 28 -25.78 7.74 -1.98
C LYS A 28 -26.39 7.00 -3.18
N GLY A 29 -27.04 5.87 -2.94
CA GLY A 29 -27.62 5.04 -4.01
C GLY A 29 -26.66 3.94 -4.45
N LYS A 30 -26.58 3.65 -5.75
CA LYS A 30 -25.64 2.66 -6.28
C LYS A 30 -24.22 3.23 -6.28
N ASP A 31 -23.25 2.41 -5.89
CA ASP A 31 -21.84 2.80 -5.87
C ASP A 31 -21.29 3.10 -7.27
N GLN A 32 -20.56 4.21 -7.37
CA GLN A 32 -19.97 4.74 -8.59
C GLN A 32 -18.69 5.51 -8.25
N ASN A 33 -17.65 5.31 -9.07
CA ASN A 33 -16.36 6.00 -8.91
C ASN A 33 -15.69 5.74 -7.56
N GLU A 34 -15.85 4.54 -7.01
CA GLU A 34 -15.10 4.09 -5.84
C GLU A 34 -13.61 4.02 -6.17
N PHE A 35 -12.78 4.53 -5.26
CA PHE A 35 -11.33 4.49 -5.43
C PHE A 35 -10.59 4.53 -4.11
N ILE A 36 -9.32 4.14 -4.16
CA ILE A 36 -8.35 4.33 -3.08
C ILE A 36 -7.09 4.97 -3.69
N GLU A 37 -6.61 6.03 -3.05
CA GLU A 37 -5.38 6.72 -3.38
C GLU A 37 -4.32 6.47 -2.31
N ILE A 38 -3.11 6.14 -2.76
CA ILE A 38 -1.95 5.89 -1.91
C ILE A 38 -0.81 6.78 -2.40
N VAL A 39 -0.24 7.54 -1.47
CA VAL A 39 0.98 8.30 -1.75
C VAL A 39 2.18 7.45 -1.36
N VAL A 40 3.18 7.39 -2.23
CA VAL A 40 4.44 6.67 -2.03
C VAL A 40 5.60 7.64 -2.22
N GLY A 41 6.38 7.82 -1.16
CA GLY A 41 7.49 8.75 -1.11
C GLY A 41 8.71 8.25 -1.87
N PRO A 42 9.61 9.18 -2.23
CA PRO A 42 10.82 8.86 -2.97
C PRO A 42 11.65 7.81 -2.22
N SER A 43 12.28 6.92 -2.97
CA SER A 43 13.10 5.80 -2.46
C SER A 43 12.32 4.71 -1.70
N THR A 44 10.98 4.74 -1.71
CA THR A 44 10.15 3.61 -1.24
C THR A 44 9.92 2.64 -2.40
N ASP A 45 10.18 1.35 -2.18
CA ASP A 45 9.91 0.31 -3.15
C ASP A 45 8.43 -0.10 -3.12
N ALA A 46 7.68 0.26 -4.17
CA ALA A 46 6.27 -0.07 -4.28
C ALA A 46 5.99 -1.58 -4.30
N ALA A 47 6.94 -2.42 -4.74
CA ALA A 47 6.77 -3.87 -4.71
C ALA A 47 6.75 -4.45 -3.27
N SER A 48 7.23 -3.68 -2.29
CA SER A 48 7.16 -4.04 -0.87
C SER A 48 5.87 -3.58 -0.18
N LEU A 49 4.96 -2.96 -0.93
CA LEU A 49 3.70 -2.42 -0.42
C LEU A 49 2.51 -3.19 -0.99
N LYS A 50 1.52 -3.46 -0.14
CA LYS A 50 0.26 -4.09 -0.52
C LYS A 50 -0.93 -3.30 0.03
N LEU A 51 -1.93 -3.07 -0.80
CA LEU A 51 -3.25 -2.59 -0.39
C LEU A 51 -4.13 -3.80 -0.06
N ILE A 52 -4.62 -3.88 1.17
CA ILE A 52 -5.45 -4.97 1.65
C ILE A 52 -6.83 -4.43 2.04
N LEU A 53 -7.89 -5.10 1.57
CA LEU A 53 -9.26 -4.80 1.92
C LEU A 53 -9.88 -5.94 2.73
N TYR A 54 -10.56 -5.60 3.82
CA TYR A 54 -11.14 -6.53 4.78
C TYR A 54 -12.66 -6.39 4.83
N ASN A 55 -13.35 -7.53 4.88
CA ASN A 55 -14.78 -7.59 5.11
C ASN A 55 -15.03 -7.48 6.62
N GLY A 56 -15.78 -6.46 7.02
CA GLY A 56 -16.07 -6.14 8.41
C GLY A 56 -17.00 -7.12 9.11
N SER A 57 -17.81 -7.88 8.37
CA SER A 57 -18.72 -8.87 8.95
C SER A 57 -17.99 -10.12 9.43
N ASN A 58 -16.86 -10.48 8.83
CA ASN A 58 -16.12 -11.71 9.17
C ASN A 58 -14.61 -11.51 9.42
N GLY A 59 -14.11 -10.29 9.30
CA GLY A 59 -12.71 -9.93 9.50
C GLY A 59 -11.74 -10.49 8.45
N ARG A 60 -12.23 -11.11 7.37
CA ARG A 60 -11.38 -11.73 6.34
C ARG A 60 -10.97 -10.71 5.30
N MET A 61 -9.73 -10.84 4.84
CA MET A 61 -9.27 -10.17 3.63
C MET A 61 -10.10 -10.66 2.43
N TYR A 62 -10.65 -9.74 1.65
CA TYR A 62 -11.34 -10.07 0.38
C TYR A 62 -10.57 -9.59 -0.85
N ARG A 63 -9.58 -8.71 -0.68
CA ARG A 63 -8.72 -8.24 -1.76
C ARG A 63 -7.33 -7.90 -1.25
N SER A 64 -6.32 -8.24 -2.04
CA SER A 64 -4.91 -7.88 -1.82
C SER A 64 -4.30 -7.47 -3.15
N LEU A 65 -3.86 -6.22 -3.26
CA LEU A 65 -3.23 -5.68 -4.46
C LEU A 65 -1.79 -5.26 -4.14
N SER A 66 -0.82 -5.78 -4.89
CA SER A 66 0.54 -5.26 -4.84
C SER A 66 0.56 -3.88 -5.50
N LEU A 67 1.24 -2.89 -4.92
CA LEU A 67 1.37 -1.58 -5.58
C LEU A 67 2.23 -1.64 -6.85
N SER A 68 2.91 -2.75 -7.10
CA SER A 68 3.59 -3.03 -8.37
C SER A 68 2.67 -3.59 -9.47
N ASP A 69 1.37 -3.79 -9.19
CA ASP A 69 0.40 -4.23 -10.17
C ASP A 69 -0.04 -3.06 -11.06
N ASN A 70 0.50 -3.00 -12.27
CA ASN A 70 0.24 -1.91 -13.22
C ASN A 70 -1.17 -1.95 -13.82
N GLU A 71 -1.90 -3.06 -13.70
CA GLU A 71 -3.30 -3.15 -14.15
C GLU A 71 -4.26 -2.65 -13.06
N ALA A 72 -3.87 -2.80 -11.80
CA ALA A 72 -4.68 -2.38 -10.67
C ALA A 72 -4.54 -0.89 -10.31
N PHE A 73 -3.43 -0.24 -10.68
CA PHE A 73 -3.14 1.13 -10.30
C PHE A 73 -2.80 2.02 -11.50
N SER A 74 -3.44 3.19 -11.56
CA SER A 74 -2.92 4.33 -12.31
C SER A 74 -1.89 5.06 -11.45
N VAL A 75 -0.73 5.41 -12.02
CA VAL A 75 0.37 6.05 -11.28
C VAL A 75 0.67 7.42 -11.87
N SER A 76 0.65 8.45 -11.02
CA SER A 76 1.07 9.80 -11.37
C SER A 76 2.20 10.28 -10.46
N LYS A 77 2.92 11.32 -10.89
CA LYS A 77 4.06 11.89 -10.17
C LYS A 77 3.73 13.29 -9.68
N SER A 78 3.95 13.53 -8.40
CA SER A 78 3.90 14.86 -7.80
C SER A 78 5.22 15.61 -8.01
N GLY A 79 5.15 16.95 -8.03
CA GLY A 79 6.32 17.83 -8.20
C GLY A 79 7.40 17.66 -7.12
N SER A 80 7.04 17.10 -5.95
CA SER A 80 7.96 16.82 -4.84
C SER A 80 8.66 15.45 -4.90
N GLY A 81 8.47 14.68 -5.98
CA GLY A 81 9.08 13.36 -6.15
C GLY A 81 8.33 12.20 -5.51
N PHE A 82 7.13 12.46 -4.98
CA PHE A 82 6.18 11.43 -4.56
C PHE A 82 5.45 10.85 -5.77
N LEU A 83 5.12 9.58 -5.69
CA LEU A 83 4.23 8.89 -6.61
C LEU A 83 2.84 8.77 -5.96
N ILE A 84 1.81 8.92 -6.78
CA ILE A 84 0.41 8.79 -6.37
C ILE A 84 -0.17 7.60 -7.13
N TYR A 85 -0.59 6.59 -6.39
CA TYR A 85 -1.20 5.36 -6.88
C TYR A 85 -2.70 5.43 -6.66
N THR A 86 -3.49 5.36 -7.71
CA THR A 86 -4.95 5.39 -7.63
C THR A 86 -5.52 4.09 -8.17
N ALA A 87 -6.26 3.36 -7.33
CA ALA A 87 -7.00 2.16 -7.72
C ALA A 87 -8.49 2.48 -7.81
N PHE A 88 -9.07 2.41 -9.00
CA PHE A 88 -10.51 2.48 -9.23
C PHE A 88 -11.09 1.07 -9.23
N ILE A 89 -11.51 0.61 -8.06
CA ILE A 89 -11.96 -0.76 -7.83
C ILE A 89 -13.25 -0.74 -7.02
N PRO A 90 -14.16 -1.72 -7.23
CA PRO A 90 -15.31 -1.87 -6.35
C PRO A 90 -14.87 -2.18 -4.92
N ILE A 91 -15.42 -1.46 -3.95
CA ILE A 91 -15.16 -1.64 -2.52
C ILE A 91 -16.43 -2.19 -1.87
N GLN A 92 -16.31 -2.98 -0.81
CA GLN A 92 -17.48 -3.43 -0.07
C GLN A 92 -17.95 -2.31 0.85
N ASN A 93 -19.27 -2.11 0.95
CA ASN A 93 -19.91 -1.12 1.81
C ASN A 93 -20.50 -1.79 3.07
N GLY A 94 -19.71 -2.61 3.73
CA GLY A 94 -20.08 -3.27 4.98
C GLY A 94 -20.04 -2.33 6.19
N PRO A 95 -20.67 -2.71 7.31
CA PRO A 95 -20.79 -1.87 8.50
C PRO A 95 -19.45 -1.60 9.22
N ALA A 96 -18.40 -2.36 8.90
CA ALA A 96 -17.09 -2.26 9.55
C ALA A 96 -15.94 -2.74 8.64
N ASP A 97 -16.05 -2.54 7.32
CA ASP A 97 -14.98 -2.96 6.40
C ASP A 97 -13.70 -2.16 6.64
N GLY A 98 -12.57 -2.76 6.30
CA GLY A 98 -11.24 -2.21 6.60
C GLY A 98 -10.40 -2.01 5.35
N ILE A 99 -9.57 -0.96 5.37
CA ILE A 99 -8.54 -0.68 4.37
C ILE A 99 -7.21 -0.64 5.10
N ALA A 100 -6.23 -1.41 4.64
CA ALA A 100 -4.89 -1.41 5.21
C ALA A 100 -3.84 -1.25 4.10
N LEU A 101 -2.83 -0.43 4.38
CA LEU A 101 -1.60 -0.39 3.62
C LEU A 101 -0.54 -1.16 4.41
N LEU A 102 -0.09 -2.29 3.86
CA LEU A 102 0.89 -3.14 4.49
C LEU A 102 2.25 -2.94 3.84
N SER A 103 3.29 -2.83 4.66
CA SER A 103 4.66 -2.89 4.19
C SER A 103 5.31 -4.16 4.70
N GLY A 104 5.82 -4.95 3.76
CA GLY A 104 6.57 -6.16 4.05
C GLY A 104 7.36 -6.56 2.83
N ARG A 105 8.63 -6.90 3.04
CA ARG A 105 9.33 -7.74 2.06
C ARG A 105 8.83 -9.15 2.28
N ASP A 106 8.39 -9.83 1.22
CA ASP A 106 8.17 -11.27 1.27
C ASP A 106 9.50 -11.92 1.72
N GLY A 107 9.56 -12.36 2.98
CA GLY A 107 10.67 -13.11 3.58
C GLY A 107 11.96 -12.34 3.92
N LYS A 108 12.04 -11.77 5.12
CA LYS A 108 13.31 -11.79 5.88
C LYS A 108 13.04 -11.88 7.37
N THR A 109 12.91 -13.12 7.85
CA THR A 109 13.26 -13.46 9.22
C THR A 109 14.72 -13.05 9.42
N VAL A 110 14.95 -12.11 10.33
CA VAL A 110 16.26 -11.91 10.96
C VAL A 110 16.49 -12.96 12.03
#